data_AF-A0AA39X4Q7-F1
#
_entry.id   AF-A0AA39X4Q7-F1
#
_cell.length_a   1.000
_cell.length_b   1.000
_cell.length_c   1.000
_cell.angle_alpha   90.00
_cell.angle_beta   90.00
_cell.angle_gamma   90.00
#
_symmetry.space_group_name_H-M   'P 1'
#
loop_
_entity.id
_entity.type
_entity.pdbx_description
1 polymer ?
#
loop_
_entity_poly.entity_id
_entity_poly.type
_entity_poly.pdbx_seq_one_letter_code
_entity_poly.pdbx_strand_id
1 'polypeptide(L)'
;MSSLLSLLSLRGLASRLFQPLTTPLPSMPTAIRTLTTTTPLLNTPKGSRKPGSKPGAGKTGGKAGKRSGKKGRVAERDPKIVNLLQSLATLSPRRIPPPLRMARNRHLRHWTIHRGWLLFRRQQREEREGNLMRQFQSMSGACEELRLTAGPGTRPEGYLYRVAMEKKGVYGLNGVPIEYARAQTDTPAKVAWNHDWKA
;
A
#
# COMPACT_ATOMS: atom_id res chain seq x y z
N MET A 1 -31.28 19.27 64.22
CA MET A 1 -30.28 18.46 63.48
C MET A 1 -31.04 17.44 62.66
N SER A 2 -30.81 17.44 61.34
CA SER A 2 -30.89 16.36 60.34
C SER A 2 -32.05 15.33 60.50
N SER A 3 -32.94 15.05 59.53
CA SER A 3 -32.68 14.82 58.11
C SER A 3 -33.99 14.77 57.30
N LEU A 4 -33.85 15.14 56.03
CA LEU A 4 -34.79 15.05 54.92
C LEU A 4 -35.11 13.61 54.51
N LEU A 5 -36.38 13.31 54.22
CA LEU A 5 -36.78 12.26 53.26
C LEU A 5 -38.05 12.73 52.54
N SER A 6 -37.89 13.27 51.34
CA SER A 6 -38.99 13.66 50.45
C SER A 6 -39.13 12.62 49.34
N LEU A 7 -40.31 12.03 49.25
CA LEU A 7 -40.74 11.06 48.25
C LEU A 7 -40.98 11.79 46.92
N LEU A 8 -40.21 11.48 45.87
CA LEU A 8 -40.52 11.96 44.52
C LEU A 8 -41.64 11.12 43.90
N SER A 9 -42.79 11.77 43.77
CA SER A 9 -43.97 11.37 43.02
C SER A 9 -43.70 11.37 41.50
N LEU A 10 -43.88 10.21 40.86
CA LEU A 10 -44.07 10.11 39.41
C LEU A 10 -45.54 10.39 39.09
N ARG A 11 -45.85 11.58 38.55
CA ARG A 11 -46.95 11.78 37.60
C ARG A 11 -46.95 13.20 37.05
N GLY A 12 -46.98 13.29 35.73
CA GLY A 12 -47.41 14.48 35.01
C GLY A 12 -46.28 15.23 34.32
N LEU A 13 -46.15 15.00 33.02
CA LEU A 13 -45.86 16.02 31.99
C LEU A 13 -46.05 15.38 30.61
N ALA A 14 -47.25 14.88 30.38
CA ALA A 14 -47.76 14.75 29.02
C ALA A 14 -48.16 16.15 28.55
N SER A 15 -47.92 16.41 27.26
CA SER A 15 -48.31 17.60 26.49
C SER A 15 -47.57 18.89 26.83
N ARG A 16 -46.59 19.25 25.99
CA ARG A 16 -46.43 20.61 25.41
C ARG A 16 -45.51 20.57 24.18
N LEU A 17 -46.11 20.95 23.05
CA LEU A 17 -45.54 21.76 21.96
C LEU A 17 -44.79 21.04 20.83
N PHE A 18 -45.58 20.76 19.79
CA PHE A 18 -45.24 21.00 18.38
C PHE A 18 -44.35 22.24 18.22
N GLN A 19 -43.14 22.05 17.69
CA GLN A 19 -42.39 23.07 16.94
C GLN A 19 -41.64 22.39 15.78
N PRO A 20 -41.74 22.89 14.54
CA PRO A 20 -40.93 22.41 13.42
C PRO A 20 -39.55 23.04 13.50
N LEU A 21 -38.51 22.23 13.71
CA LEU A 21 -37.13 22.70 13.67
C LEU A 21 -36.62 22.64 12.23
N THR A 22 -36.65 23.78 11.55
CA THR A 22 -36.00 24.00 10.26
C THR A 22 -34.49 24.11 10.47
N THR A 23 -33.77 23.00 10.29
CA THR A 23 -32.30 23.02 10.25
C THR A 23 -31.83 23.29 8.80
N PRO A 24 -31.03 24.34 8.55
CA PRO A 24 -30.43 24.55 7.23
C PRO A 24 -29.38 23.47 6.93
N LEU A 25 -29.47 22.87 5.73
CA LEU A 25 -28.47 21.96 5.20
C LEU A 25 -27.09 22.63 5.15
N PRO A 26 -25.99 21.92 5.49
CA PRO A 26 -24.66 22.39 5.13
C PRO A 26 -24.47 22.30 3.61
N SER A 27 -24.24 23.45 2.96
CA SER A 27 -23.83 23.52 1.57
C SER A 27 -22.46 22.86 1.40
N MET A 28 -22.42 21.71 0.76
CA MET A 28 -21.16 21.10 0.33
C MET A 28 -20.55 21.96 -0.77
N PRO A 29 -19.29 22.44 -0.65
CA PRO A 29 -18.60 23.02 -1.77
C PRO A 29 -18.22 21.93 -2.78
N THR A 30 -18.82 22.00 -3.96
CA THR A 30 -18.38 21.26 -5.15
C THR A 30 -17.01 21.78 -5.59
N ALA A 31 -15.94 21.29 -4.97
CA ALA A 31 -14.60 21.50 -5.47
C ALA A 31 -14.29 20.45 -6.54
N ILE A 32 -14.46 20.82 -7.80
CA ILE A 32 -13.95 20.07 -8.96
C ILE A 32 -12.43 20.13 -8.90
N ARG A 33 -11.81 19.07 -8.39
CA ARG A 33 -10.36 18.89 -8.42
C ARG A 33 -9.95 18.47 -9.83
N THR A 34 -9.50 19.42 -10.64
CA THR A 34 -8.79 19.14 -11.89
C THR A 34 -7.40 18.60 -11.54
N LEU A 35 -7.14 17.34 -11.91
CA LEU A 35 -5.81 16.75 -11.79
C LEU A 35 -4.96 17.27 -12.95
N THR A 36 -3.98 18.10 -12.63
CA THR A 36 -2.94 18.59 -13.55
C THR A 36 -1.94 17.47 -13.87
N THR A 37 -1.81 17.20 -15.16
CA THR A 37 -0.84 16.28 -15.78
C THR A 37 0.59 16.80 -15.61
N THR A 38 1.49 15.98 -15.08
CA THR A 38 2.93 16.24 -15.07
C THR A 38 3.54 16.00 -16.45
N THR A 39 4.33 16.96 -16.94
CA THR A 39 5.11 16.87 -18.18
C THR A 39 6.49 16.25 -17.91
N PRO A 40 6.99 15.31 -18.74
CA PRO A 40 8.40 14.94 -18.69
C PRO A 40 9.24 15.86 -19.58
N LEU A 41 10.22 16.55 -18.98
CA LEU A 41 11.29 17.26 -19.66
C LEU A 41 12.23 16.25 -20.34
N LEU A 42 12.36 16.31 -21.67
CA LEU A 42 13.39 15.60 -22.43
C LEU A 42 14.57 16.54 -22.67
N ASN A 43 15.67 16.30 -21.97
CA ASN A 43 16.91 17.06 -22.12
C ASN A 43 17.79 16.37 -23.19
N THR A 44 18.10 17.06 -24.27
CA THR A 44 19.07 16.61 -25.31
C THR A 44 20.21 17.63 -25.39
N PRO A 45 21.48 17.22 -25.22
CA PRO A 45 22.61 18.13 -25.42
C PRO A 45 22.92 18.30 -26.92
N LYS A 46 22.95 19.56 -27.37
CA LYS A 46 23.45 19.98 -28.68
C LYS A 46 24.98 19.93 -28.69
N GLY A 47 25.55 19.05 -29.51
CA GLY A 47 26.98 19.04 -29.85
C GLY A 47 27.36 20.22 -30.75
N SER A 48 28.46 20.85 -30.39
CA SER A 48 29.11 22.01 -30.99
C SER A 48 29.53 21.84 -32.46
N ARG A 49 29.26 22.85 -33.29
CA ARG A 49 29.91 23.07 -34.60
C ARG A 49 31.11 24.00 -34.44
N LYS A 50 32.24 23.65 -35.07
CA LYS A 50 33.25 24.62 -35.53
C LYS A 50 33.81 24.22 -36.92
N PRO A 51 34.39 25.18 -37.67
CA PRO A 51 34.40 25.19 -39.14
C PRO A 51 35.80 25.10 -39.78
N GLY A 52 35.85 25.00 -41.12
CA GLY A 52 37.05 25.07 -41.97
C GLY A 52 37.20 23.80 -42.82
N SER A 53 37.58 23.78 -44.09
CA SER A 53 38.20 24.75 -45.00
C SER A 53 38.06 24.19 -46.45
N LYS A 54 38.07 25.06 -47.47
CA LYS A 54 38.32 24.71 -48.89
C LYS A 54 39.83 24.39 -49.06
N PRO A 55 40.33 23.60 -50.05
CA PRO A 55 40.16 23.88 -51.49
C PRO A 55 40.26 22.67 -52.46
N GLY A 56 40.20 22.97 -53.77
CA GLY A 56 41.02 22.23 -54.76
C GLY A 56 40.27 21.42 -55.83
N ALA A 57 40.30 21.93 -57.06
CA ALA A 57 39.85 21.25 -58.27
C ALA A 57 40.85 20.17 -58.73
N GLY A 58 40.33 19.09 -59.35
CA GLY A 58 41.12 18.09 -60.04
C GLY A 58 40.22 17.09 -60.77
N LYS A 59 40.01 17.31 -62.07
CA LYS A 59 39.37 16.36 -62.99
C LYS A 59 40.38 15.27 -63.38
N THR A 60 40.07 14.01 -63.11
CA THR A 60 40.49 12.89 -63.98
C THR A 60 39.45 11.77 -63.90
N GLY A 61 39.07 11.28 -65.08
CA GLY A 61 38.00 10.31 -65.27
C GLY A 61 38.35 8.94 -64.71
N GLY A 62 37.39 8.36 -64.00
CA GLY A 62 37.36 6.97 -63.60
C GLY A 62 35.92 6.49 -63.63
N LYS A 63 35.66 5.46 -64.42
CA LYS A 63 34.35 4.88 -64.73
C LYS A 63 33.40 4.85 -63.52
N ALA A 64 32.17 5.30 -63.75
CA ALA A 64 31.05 5.22 -62.84
C ALA A 64 30.74 3.75 -62.47
N GLY A 65 31.42 3.24 -61.45
CA GLY A 65 30.94 2.11 -60.68
C GLY A 65 29.72 2.58 -59.90
N LYS A 66 28.54 2.14 -60.34
CA LYS A 66 27.25 2.33 -59.68
C LYS A 66 27.31 1.70 -58.28
N ARG A 67 27.91 2.39 -57.31
CA ARG A 67 27.80 2.07 -55.89
C ARG A 67 26.37 2.37 -55.50
N SER A 68 25.51 1.37 -55.64
CA SER A 68 24.21 1.35 -55.00
C SER A 68 24.44 1.74 -53.54
N GLY A 69 23.97 2.92 -53.15
CA GLY A 69 23.96 3.34 -51.76
C GLY A 69 23.23 2.26 -50.98
N LYS A 70 23.99 1.44 -50.25
CA LYS A 70 23.45 0.46 -49.31
C LYS A 70 22.89 1.30 -48.17
N LYS A 71 21.66 1.79 -48.39
CA LYS A 71 20.81 2.48 -47.43
C LYS A 71 20.97 1.74 -46.12
N GLY A 72 21.61 2.37 -45.14
CA GLY A 72 22.08 1.73 -43.92
C GLY A 72 21.00 0.80 -43.38
N ARG A 73 21.23 -0.52 -43.49
CA ARG A 73 20.41 -1.51 -42.79
C ARG A 73 20.66 -1.20 -41.33
N VAL A 74 19.68 -0.55 -40.69
CA VAL A 74 19.59 -0.47 -39.24
C VAL A 74 19.89 -1.88 -38.75
N ALA A 75 20.91 -2.04 -37.91
CA ALA A 75 21.32 -3.35 -37.39
C ALA A 75 20.05 -4.13 -37.01
N GLU A 76 19.87 -5.29 -37.62
CA GLU A 76 18.70 -6.13 -37.42
C GLU A 76 18.57 -6.36 -35.92
N ARG A 77 17.56 -5.74 -35.30
CA ARG A 77 17.37 -5.87 -33.86
C ARG A 77 17.13 -7.34 -33.57
N ASP A 78 17.83 -7.87 -32.56
CA ASP A 78 17.67 -9.26 -32.17
C ASP A 78 16.18 -9.62 -32.06
N PRO A 79 15.73 -10.72 -32.68
CA PRO A 79 14.31 -11.08 -32.72
C PRO A 79 13.74 -11.31 -31.31
N LYS A 80 14.58 -11.70 -30.34
CA LYS A 80 14.21 -11.79 -28.91
C LYS A 80 13.88 -10.42 -28.32
N ILE A 81 14.68 -9.41 -28.64
CA ILE A 81 14.44 -8.02 -28.21
C ILE A 81 13.17 -7.50 -28.88
N VAL A 82 12.94 -7.79 -30.16
CA VAL A 82 11.70 -7.41 -30.85
C VAL A 82 10.48 -8.06 -30.21
N ASN A 83 10.53 -9.36 -29.91
CA ASN A 83 9.44 -10.07 -29.23
C ASN A 83 9.15 -9.49 -27.84
N LEU A 84 10.21 -9.19 -27.06
CA LEU A 84 10.07 -8.51 -25.77
C LEU A 84 9.45 -7.11 -25.92
N LEU A 85 9.92 -6.31 -26.87
CA LEU A 85 9.36 -4.99 -27.13
C LEU A 85 7.90 -5.08 -27.59
N GLN A 86 7.54 -6.14 -28.32
CA GLN A 86 6.19 -6.39 -28.77
C GLN A 86 5.28 -6.85 -27.63
N SER A 87 5.76 -7.69 -26.71
CA SER A 87 5.02 -8.11 -25.51
C SER A 87 4.80 -6.94 -24.55
N LEU A 88 5.77 -6.03 -24.41
CA LEU A 88 5.61 -4.80 -23.64
C LEU A 88 4.72 -3.78 -24.36
N ALA A 89 4.73 -3.76 -25.70
CA ALA A 89 3.89 -2.86 -26.47
C ALA A 89 2.38 -3.14 -26.25
N THR A 90 1.96 -4.36 -25.90
CA THR A 90 0.55 -4.65 -25.57
C THR A 90 0.10 -3.93 -24.29
N LEU A 91 1.02 -3.64 -23.36
CA LEU A 91 0.77 -2.84 -22.16
C LEU A 91 0.78 -1.33 -22.42
N SER A 92 1.08 -0.90 -23.65
CA SER A 92 1.07 0.53 -23.98
C SER A 92 -0.34 1.12 -23.84
N PRO A 93 -0.50 2.39 -23.42
CA PRO A 93 -1.80 3.04 -23.25
C PRO A 93 -2.70 3.05 -24.49
N ARG A 94 -2.11 2.82 -25.68
CA ARG A 94 -2.83 2.74 -26.96
C ARG A 94 -3.38 1.35 -27.26
N ARG A 95 -2.83 0.30 -26.64
CA ARG A 95 -3.19 -1.10 -26.89
C ARG A 95 -3.95 -1.73 -25.73
N ILE A 96 -3.88 -1.17 -24.53
CA ILE A 96 -4.73 -1.60 -23.42
C ILE A 96 -6.22 -1.45 -23.78
N PRO A 97 -7.10 -2.34 -23.29
CA PRO A 97 -8.53 -2.22 -23.53
C PRO A 97 -9.09 -0.87 -23.04
N PRO A 98 -10.11 -0.31 -23.73
CA PRO A 98 -10.73 0.93 -23.30
C PRO A 98 -11.42 0.78 -21.92
N PRO A 99 -11.66 1.89 -21.20
CA PRO A 99 -12.38 1.86 -19.93
C PRO A 99 -13.75 1.20 -20.05
N LEU A 100 -14.09 0.38 -19.06
CA LEU A 100 -15.32 -0.39 -19.04
C LEU A 100 -16.56 0.51 -18.95
N ARG A 101 -17.43 0.44 -19.95
CA ARG A 101 -18.73 1.12 -19.96
C ARG A 101 -19.80 0.19 -19.41
N MET A 102 -20.54 0.64 -18.39
CA MET A 102 -21.58 -0.16 -17.75
C MET A 102 -22.94 0.53 -17.87
N ALA A 103 -23.99 -0.24 -18.15
CA ALA A 103 -25.37 0.23 -18.02
C ALA A 103 -25.74 0.49 -16.54
N ARG A 104 -26.77 1.31 -16.29
CA ARG A 104 -27.18 1.75 -14.94
C ARG A 104 -27.32 0.60 -13.93
N ASN A 105 -28.10 -0.45 -14.25
CA ASN A 105 -28.32 -1.58 -13.33
C ASN A 105 -27.04 -2.40 -13.08
N ARG A 106 -26.09 -2.43 -14.02
CA ARG A 106 -24.78 -3.07 -13.84
C ARG A 106 -23.88 -2.21 -12.95
N HIS A 107 -23.89 -0.89 -13.16
CA HIS A 107 -23.15 0.05 -12.34
C HIS A 107 -23.62 0.04 -10.88
N LEU A 108 -24.94 0.04 -10.64
CA LEU A 108 -25.50 -0.04 -9.28
C LEU A 108 -25.13 -1.34 -8.58
N ARG A 109 -25.24 -2.50 -9.26
CA ARG A 109 -24.78 -3.79 -8.70
C ARG A 109 -23.30 -3.76 -8.33
N HIS A 110 -22.46 -3.25 -9.24
CA HIS A 110 -21.03 -3.11 -8.99
C HIS A 110 -20.74 -2.16 -7.81
N TRP A 111 -21.45 -1.04 -7.72
CA TRP A 111 -21.33 -0.08 -6.63
C TRP A 111 -21.67 -0.73 -5.28
N THR A 112 -22.77 -1.48 -5.21
CA THR A 112 -23.19 -2.17 -3.98
C THR A 112 -22.15 -3.20 -3.54
N ILE A 113 -21.63 -4.02 -4.46
CA ILE A 113 -20.57 -4.99 -4.17
C ILE A 113 -19.31 -4.27 -3.67
N HIS A 114 -18.90 -3.21 -4.34
CA HIS A 114 -17.72 -2.44 -3.96
C HIS A 114 -17.87 -1.82 -2.56
N ARG A 115 -19.04 -1.25 -2.25
CA ARG A 115 -19.32 -0.70 -0.90
C ARG A 115 -19.37 -1.79 0.16
N GLY A 116 -19.99 -2.94 -0.12
CA GLY A 116 -20.00 -4.09 0.77
C GLY A 116 -18.58 -4.57 1.09
N TRP A 117 -17.72 -4.66 0.07
CA TRP A 117 -16.31 -5.00 0.24
C TRP A 117 -15.53 -3.99 1.09
N LEU A 118 -15.75 -2.69 0.88
CA LEU A 118 -15.10 -1.65 1.69
C LEU A 118 -15.54 -1.72 3.16
N LEU A 119 -16.82 -1.97 3.41
CA LEU A 119 -17.35 -2.16 4.77
C LEU A 119 -16.73 -3.39 5.43
N PHE A 120 -16.70 -4.53 4.74
CA PHE A 120 -16.06 -5.75 5.23
C PHE A 120 -14.57 -5.52 5.57
N ARG A 121 -13.82 -4.86 4.69
CA ARG A 121 -12.40 -4.53 4.94
C ARG A 121 -12.21 -3.61 6.15
N ARG A 122 -13.14 -2.70 6.39
CA ARG A 122 -13.11 -1.83 7.57
C ARG A 122 -13.32 -2.65 8.83
N GLN A 123 -14.35 -3.51 8.86
CA GLN A 123 -14.64 -4.40 9.99
C GLN A 123 -13.43 -5.30 10.32
N GLN A 124 -12.82 -5.93 9.30
CA GLN A 124 -11.62 -6.76 9.46
C GLN A 124 -10.42 -5.99 10.02
N ARG A 125 -10.28 -4.70 9.67
CA ARG A 125 -9.22 -3.85 10.22
C ARG A 125 -9.50 -3.51 11.68
N GLU A 126 -10.71 -3.07 11.99
CA GLU A 126 -11.14 -2.73 13.35
C GLU A 126 -11.01 -3.93 14.29
N GLU A 127 -11.36 -5.14 13.83
CA GLU A 127 -11.16 -6.38 14.58
C GLU A 127 -9.68 -6.68 14.84
N ARG A 128 -8.83 -6.57 13.81
CA ARG A 128 -7.39 -6.77 13.96
C ARG A 128 -6.78 -5.75 14.94
N GLU A 129 -7.13 -4.48 14.81
CA GLU A 129 -6.65 -3.40 15.68
C GLU A 129 -7.15 -3.58 17.11
N GLY A 130 -8.40 -3.99 17.30
CA GLY A 130 -8.96 -4.35 18.60
C GLY A 130 -8.24 -5.53 19.24
N ASN A 131 -7.92 -6.57 18.48
CA ASN A 131 -7.13 -7.72 18.95
C ASN A 131 -5.72 -7.30 19.38
N LEU A 132 -5.03 -6.50 18.58
CA LEU A 132 -3.71 -5.97 18.90
C LEU A 132 -3.74 -5.10 20.16
N MET A 133 -4.77 -4.25 20.30
CA MET A 133 -4.96 -3.43 21.50
C MET A 133 -5.17 -4.29 22.75
N ARG A 134 -5.98 -5.36 22.66
CA ARG A 134 -6.18 -6.30 23.78
C ARG A 134 -4.89 -7.00 24.18
N GLN A 135 -4.12 -7.50 23.20
CA GLN A 135 -2.82 -8.11 23.45
C GLN A 135 -1.87 -7.11 24.12
N PHE A 136 -1.81 -5.87 23.62
CA PHE A 136 -1.00 -4.81 24.20
C PHE A 136 -1.39 -4.50 25.65
N GLN A 137 -2.69 -4.32 25.93
CA GLN A 137 -3.19 -4.08 27.28
C GLN A 137 -2.86 -5.23 28.23
N SER A 138 -3.02 -6.48 27.77
CA SER A 138 -2.65 -7.67 28.55
C SER A 138 -1.15 -7.71 28.85
N MET A 139 -0.29 -7.42 27.86
CA MET A 139 1.17 -7.35 28.06
C MET A 139 1.56 -6.22 29.00
N SER A 140 0.93 -5.04 28.85
CA SER A 140 1.15 -3.86 29.70
C SER A 140 0.80 -4.16 31.16
N GLY A 141 -0.37 -4.75 31.42
CA GLY A 141 -0.78 -5.16 32.76
C GLY A 141 0.21 -6.16 33.38
N ALA A 142 0.59 -7.19 32.63
CA ALA A 142 1.58 -8.17 33.10
C ALA A 142 2.95 -7.54 33.41
N CYS A 143 3.39 -6.56 32.62
CA CYS A 143 4.64 -5.85 32.86
C CYS A 143 4.59 -4.93 34.09
N GLU A 144 3.46 -4.26 34.33
CA GLU A 144 3.28 -3.45 35.54
C GLU A 144 3.27 -4.32 36.81
N GLU A 145 2.59 -5.47 36.78
CA GLU A 145 2.68 -6.45 37.86
C GLU A 145 4.13 -6.89 38.08
N LEU A 146 4.86 -7.25 37.02
CA LEU A 146 6.26 -7.65 37.10
C LEU A 146 7.18 -6.56 37.66
N ARG A 147 6.83 -5.28 37.43
CA ARG A 147 7.57 -4.13 37.94
C ARG A 147 7.44 -3.99 39.45
N LEU A 148 6.25 -4.27 39.99
CA LEU A 148 5.94 -4.22 41.43
C LEU A 148 6.33 -5.51 42.16
N THR A 149 6.49 -6.62 41.44
CA THR A 149 6.89 -7.88 42.06
C THR A 149 8.34 -7.85 42.56
N ALA A 150 8.54 -8.33 43.78
CA ALA A 150 9.86 -8.70 44.29
C ALA A 150 10.12 -10.19 44.02
N GLY A 151 11.29 -10.53 43.47
CA GLY A 151 11.78 -11.91 43.43
C GLY A 151 12.35 -12.39 42.09
N PRO A 152 12.78 -13.67 42.03
CA PRO A 152 12.77 -14.70 43.10
C PRO A 152 14.00 -14.63 44.04
N GLY A 153 13.81 -14.96 45.33
CA GLY A 153 14.87 -14.98 46.35
C GLY A 153 15.26 -13.58 46.85
N THR A 154 16.57 -13.31 46.98
CA THR A 154 17.11 -12.04 47.50
C THR A 154 17.15 -10.91 46.46
N ARG A 155 16.50 -11.07 45.30
CA ARG A 155 16.52 -10.07 44.22
C ARG A 155 15.58 -8.91 44.54
N PRO A 156 16.00 -7.66 44.26
CA PRO A 156 15.18 -6.49 44.54
C PRO A 156 13.96 -6.42 43.62
N GLU A 157 12.98 -5.63 44.02
CA GLU A 157 11.79 -5.28 43.24
C GLU A 157 12.15 -4.82 41.82
N GLY A 158 11.34 -5.24 40.84
CA GLY A 158 11.52 -4.85 39.44
C GLY A 158 12.80 -5.39 38.77
N TYR A 159 13.52 -6.32 39.40
CA TYR A 159 14.64 -7.02 38.74
C TYR A 159 14.17 -7.75 37.47
N LEU A 160 13.10 -8.55 37.55
CA LEU A 160 12.59 -9.31 36.41
C LEU A 160 12.08 -8.39 35.29
N TYR A 161 11.44 -7.28 35.65
CA TYR A 161 11.01 -6.26 34.69
C TYR A 161 12.18 -5.70 33.87
N ARG A 162 13.30 -5.35 34.54
CA ARG A 162 14.51 -4.85 33.85
C ARG A 162 15.08 -5.89 32.89
N VAL A 163 15.14 -7.16 33.31
CA VAL A 163 15.61 -8.26 32.45
C VAL A 163 14.66 -8.47 31.25
N ALA A 164 13.35 -8.48 31.46
CA ALA A 164 12.36 -8.67 30.39
C ALA A 164 12.36 -7.52 29.36
N MET A 165 12.75 -6.30 29.78
CA MET A 165 12.85 -5.15 28.88
C MET A 165 14.11 -5.14 28.02
N GLU A 166 15.11 -5.99 28.31
CA GLU A 166 16.29 -6.12 27.47
C GLU A 166 15.93 -6.60 26.06
N LYS A 167 16.44 -5.92 25.03
CA LYS A 167 16.21 -6.27 23.61
C LYS A 167 17.37 -7.03 22.98
N LYS A 168 18.07 -7.86 23.77
CA LYS A 168 19.21 -8.66 23.30
C LYS A 168 18.75 -9.64 22.21
N GLY A 169 19.42 -9.65 21.07
CA GLY A 169 19.12 -10.56 19.95
C GLY A 169 17.87 -10.22 19.11
N VAL A 170 17.05 -9.24 19.51
CA VAL A 170 15.78 -8.92 18.83
C VAL A 170 15.99 -8.28 17.45
N TYR A 171 16.95 -7.36 17.34
CA TYR A 171 17.23 -6.60 16.11
C TYR A 171 18.34 -7.23 15.24
N GLY A 172 18.79 -8.44 15.58
CA GLY A 172 19.83 -9.15 14.83
C GLY A 172 19.28 -9.98 13.67
N LEU A 173 20.18 -10.60 12.90
CA LEU A 173 19.84 -11.53 11.82
C LEU A 173 19.03 -12.74 12.31
N ASN A 174 19.23 -13.16 13.57
CA ASN A 174 18.61 -14.33 14.18
C ASN A 174 17.43 -13.98 15.12
N GLY A 175 16.78 -12.82 14.94
CA GLY A 175 15.69 -12.38 15.82
C GLY A 175 14.42 -13.22 15.70
N VAL A 176 14.10 -13.70 14.49
CA VAL A 176 12.99 -14.62 14.24
C VAL A 176 13.53 -15.86 13.54
N PRO A 177 13.34 -17.08 14.08
CA PRO A 177 13.76 -18.31 13.42
C PRO A 177 13.13 -18.46 12.03
N ILE A 178 13.94 -18.79 11.03
CA ILE A 178 13.49 -18.89 9.63
C ILE A 178 12.50 -20.03 9.43
N GLU A 179 12.54 -21.07 10.27
CA GLU A 179 11.57 -22.17 10.24
C GLU A 179 10.16 -21.71 10.63
N TYR A 180 10.04 -20.69 11.49
CA TYR A 180 8.75 -20.14 11.91
C TYR A 180 8.21 -19.09 10.93
N ALA A 181 9.08 -18.35 10.24
CA ALA A 181 8.70 -17.32 9.28
C ALA A 181 8.08 -17.86 7.96
N ARG A 182 7.59 -19.10 7.93
CA ARG A 182 6.96 -19.73 6.77
C ARG A 182 5.59 -19.13 6.51
N ALA A 183 5.34 -18.76 5.25
CA ALA A 183 4.02 -18.27 4.83
C ALA A 183 2.98 -19.41 4.78
N GLN A 184 1.72 -19.04 5.01
CA GLN A 184 0.60 -19.96 4.84
C GLN A 184 0.44 -20.35 3.36
N THR A 185 0.17 -21.62 3.10
CA THR A 185 -0.06 -22.19 1.76
C THR A 185 -1.54 -22.57 1.60
N ASP A 186 -2.02 -22.60 0.35
CA ASP A 186 -3.43 -22.89 0.05
C ASP A 186 -3.82 -24.34 0.38
N THR A 187 -2.89 -25.28 0.19
CA THR A 187 -3.07 -26.70 0.55
C THR A 187 -1.87 -27.17 1.37
N PRO A 188 -2.07 -28.06 2.36
CA PRO A 188 -0.97 -28.53 3.18
C PRO A 188 0.03 -29.35 2.35
N ALA A 189 1.27 -29.41 2.83
CA ALA A 189 2.29 -30.30 2.26
C ALA A 189 1.94 -31.78 2.50
N LYS A 190 2.59 -32.69 1.75
CA LYS A 190 2.44 -34.15 1.94
C LYS A 190 2.67 -34.59 3.39
N VAL A 191 3.62 -33.94 4.06
CA VAL A 191 3.84 -34.05 5.50
C VAL A 191 3.58 -32.66 6.08
N ALA A 192 2.44 -32.51 6.75
CA ALA A 192 2.00 -31.21 7.28
C ALA A 192 2.84 -30.74 8.49
N TRP A 193 3.23 -31.69 9.35
CA TRP A 193 4.02 -31.44 10.54
C TRP A 193 5.05 -32.54 10.74
N ASN A 194 6.26 -32.15 11.15
CA ASN A 194 7.32 -33.11 11.46
C ASN A 194 7.25 -33.51 12.94
N HIS A 195 6.71 -34.70 13.22
CA HIS A 195 6.65 -35.25 14.58
C HIS A 195 7.99 -35.83 15.06
N ASP A 196 8.92 -36.13 14.15
CA ASP A 196 10.22 -36.72 14.45
C ASP A 196 11.31 -35.67 14.75
N TRP A 197 10.90 -34.42 15.01
CA TRP A 197 11.83 -33.35 15.36
C TRP A 197 12.59 -33.70 16.65
N LYS A 198 13.92 -33.62 16.60
CA LYS A 198 14.82 -33.84 17.75
C LYS A 198 15.55 -32.53 18.05
N ALA A 199 15.64 -32.22 19.34
CA ALA A 199 16.30 -31.03 19.88
C ALA A 199 17.83 -31.14 19.82
#